data_AF-A0A351I1M3-F1
#
_entry.id   AF-A0A351I1M3-F1
#
_cell.length_a   1.000
_cell.length_b   1.000
_cell.length_c   1.000
_cell.angle_alpha   90.00
_cell.angle_beta   90.00
_cell.angle_gamma   90.00
#
_symmetry.space_group_name_H-M   'P 1'
#
loop_
_entity.id
_entity.type
_entity.pdbx_description
1 polymer ?
#
loop_
_entity_poly.entity_id
_entity_poly.type
_entity_poly.pdbx_seq_one_letter_code
_entity_poly.pdbx_strand_id
1 'polypeptide(L)'
;MDFIHTMKFPFAIVMGISLFALAVAFWLIEWVMAKDTGTDEMRKISDAIKAGAEAFLRRQNYTIVSLSSLLAVAIFVLYAFVRKPNEHDPAGPMVMAVCTTASFVAGALCSLIAGYIGMWVSIRTNIRTASAARSSLNNALRIALRGGAVAGLFVCAMSLIGVGGLFMLLKILGYPFAKIPFMIVGYGFG
;
A
#
# COMPACT_ATOMS: atom_id res chain seq x y z
N MET A 1 -9.95 -33.18 -7.49
CA MET A 1 -10.75 -32.17 -6.75
C MET A 1 -9.99 -31.59 -5.53
N ASP A 2 -8.74 -32.01 -5.28
CA ASP A 2 -8.00 -31.65 -4.07
C ASP A 2 -7.26 -30.30 -4.12
N PHE A 3 -6.91 -29.81 -5.31
CA PHE A 3 -6.10 -28.59 -5.45
C PHE A 3 -6.82 -27.30 -5.00
N ILE A 4 -8.16 -27.28 -5.06
CA ILE A 4 -8.95 -26.13 -4.59
C ILE A 4 -8.97 -26.07 -3.06
N HIS A 5 -9.00 -27.22 -2.38
CA HIS A 5 -8.98 -27.25 -0.90
C HIS A 5 -7.59 -26.93 -0.34
N THR A 6 -6.52 -27.43 -0.97
CA THR A 6 -5.14 -27.12 -0.55
C THR A 6 -4.79 -25.64 -0.68
N MET A 7 -5.41 -24.90 -1.62
CA MET A 7 -5.13 -23.48 -1.84
C MET A 7 -6.01 -22.52 -1.03
N LYS A 8 -7.19 -22.96 -0.57
CA LYS A 8 -8.07 -22.15 0.29
C LYS A 8 -7.39 -21.84 1.63
N PHE A 9 -6.68 -22.81 2.19
CA PHE A 9 -5.99 -22.68 3.46
C PHE A 9 -4.84 -21.65 3.47
N PRO A 10 -3.83 -21.73 2.57
CA PRO A 10 -2.75 -20.74 2.53
C PRO A 10 -3.25 -19.34 2.13
N PHE A 11 -4.22 -19.25 1.23
CA PHE A 11 -4.83 -17.96 0.88
C PHE A 11 -5.54 -17.32 2.08
N ALA A 12 -6.35 -18.10 2.80
CA ALA A 12 -7.03 -17.61 4.00
C ALA A 12 -6.04 -17.16 5.08
N ILE A 13 -4.91 -17.86 5.23
CA ILE A 13 -3.83 -17.46 6.14
C ILE A 13 -3.23 -16.12 5.71
N VAL A 14 -2.85 -15.96 4.43
CA VAL A 14 -2.26 -14.72 3.92
C VAL A 14 -3.22 -13.54 4.11
N MET A 15 -4.49 -13.70 3.73
CA MET A 15 -5.50 -12.67 3.90
C MET A 15 -5.76 -12.37 5.38
N GLY A 16 -5.84 -13.41 6.22
CA GLY A 16 -6.04 -13.28 7.66
C GLY A 16 -4.89 -12.51 8.34
N ILE A 17 -3.64 -12.86 8.04
CA ILE A 17 -2.45 -12.15 8.56
C ILE A 17 -2.44 -10.70 8.08
N SER A 18 -2.81 -10.44 6.83
CA SER A 18 -2.80 -9.09 6.27
C SER A 18 -3.85 -8.19 6.92
N LEU A 19 -5.07 -8.72 7.12
CA LEU A 19 -6.13 -8.02 7.85
C LEU A 19 -5.74 -7.79 9.31
N PHE A 20 -5.12 -8.78 9.95
CA PHE A 20 -4.59 -8.63 11.30
C PHE A 20 -3.50 -7.56 11.37
N ALA A 21 -2.58 -7.51 10.41
CA ALA A 21 -1.55 -6.48 10.33
C ALA A 21 -2.15 -5.08 10.18
N LEU A 22 -3.19 -4.90 9.37
CA LEU A 22 -3.94 -3.63 9.29
C LEU A 22 -4.59 -3.28 10.64
N ALA A 23 -5.25 -4.25 11.30
CA ALA A 23 -5.86 -4.02 12.60
C ALA A 23 -4.82 -3.59 13.66
N VAL A 24 -3.65 -4.23 13.69
CA VAL A 24 -2.54 -3.82 14.54
C VAL A 24 -2.03 -2.42 14.17
N ALA A 25 -1.92 -2.11 12.88
CA ALA A 25 -1.52 -0.77 12.44
C ALA A 25 -2.51 0.30 12.91
N PHE A 26 -3.81 0.08 12.77
CA PHE A 26 -4.85 0.98 13.28
C PHE A 26 -4.77 1.14 14.79
N TRP A 27 -4.62 0.04 15.53
CA TRP A 27 -4.44 0.09 16.98
C TRP A 27 -3.19 0.89 17.39
N LEU A 28 -2.07 0.75 16.66
CA LEU A 28 -0.86 1.54 16.90
C LEU A 28 -1.07 3.02 16.58
N ILE A 29 -1.81 3.35 15.53
CA ILE A 29 -2.19 4.74 15.22
C ILE A 29 -2.92 5.34 16.41
N GLU A 30 -3.99 4.71 16.89
CA GLU A 30 -4.76 5.20 18.03
C GLU A 30 -3.90 5.33 19.28
N TRP A 31 -3.08 4.32 19.56
CA TRP A 31 -2.18 4.33 20.72
C TRP A 31 -1.18 5.49 20.67
N VAL A 32 -0.62 5.79 19.50
CA VAL A 32 0.26 6.94 19.30
C VAL A 32 -0.53 8.23 19.40
N MET A 33 -1.68 8.35 18.73
CA MET A 33 -2.48 9.59 18.72
C MET A 33 -2.96 9.99 20.11
N ALA A 34 -3.16 9.03 21.01
CA ALA A 34 -3.49 9.26 22.42
C ALA A 34 -2.34 9.88 23.25
N LYS A 35 -1.12 9.98 22.72
CA LYS A 35 0.01 10.60 23.42
C LYS A 35 -0.03 12.11 23.34
N ASP A 36 0.49 12.73 24.41
CA ASP A 36 0.57 14.17 24.57
C ASP A 36 1.43 14.84 23.47
N THR A 37 0.98 15.99 23.00
CA THR A 37 1.66 16.79 21.97
C THR A 37 2.57 17.86 22.58
N GLY A 38 2.75 17.90 23.90
CA GLY A 38 3.65 18.82 24.56
C GLY A 38 3.11 20.24 24.69
N THR A 39 4.04 21.18 24.83
CA THR A 39 3.74 22.60 25.09
C THR A 39 3.19 23.30 23.85
N ASP A 40 2.62 24.49 24.04
CA ASP A 40 2.09 25.29 22.93
C ASP A 40 3.19 25.70 21.94
N GLU A 41 4.41 25.99 22.42
CA GLU A 41 5.57 26.26 21.55
C GLU A 41 5.94 25.05 20.68
N MET A 42 5.87 23.82 21.23
CA MET A 42 6.11 22.61 20.45
C MET A 42 5.03 22.42 19.38
N ARG A 43 3.76 22.67 19.72
CA ARG A 43 2.64 22.59 18.78
C ARG A 43 2.79 23.60 17.65
N LYS A 44 3.15 24.84 17.95
CA LYS A 44 3.40 25.89 16.95
C LYS A 44 4.42 25.47 15.89
N ILE A 45 5.52 24.85 16.31
CA ILE A 45 6.54 24.32 15.38
C ILE A 45 5.99 23.13 14.59
N SER A 46 5.34 22.18 15.28
CA SER A 46 4.80 20.98 14.63
C SER A 46 3.69 21.30 13.63
N ASP A 47 2.86 22.31 13.89
CA ASP A 47 1.79 22.72 12.98
C ASP A 47 2.37 23.36 11.71
N ALA A 48 3.45 24.13 11.82
CA ALA A 48 4.18 24.63 10.66
C ALA A 48 4.79 23.48 9.82
N ILE A 49 5.41 22.48 10.48
CA ILE A 49 5.94 21.28 9.80
C ILE A 49 4.80 20.51 9.11
N LYS A 50 3.69 20.31 9.81
CA LYS A 50 2.51 19.62 9.29
C LYS A 50 1.94 20.33 8.07
N ALA A 51 1.78 21.64 8.13
CA ALA A 51 1.28 22.43 7.00
C ALA A 51 2.19 22.31 5.78
N GLY A 52 3.51 22.41 5.97
CA GLY A 52 4.49 22.24 4.90
C GLY A 52 4.45 20.84 4.29
N ALA A 53 4.42 19.80 5.13
CA ALA A 53 4.39 18.43 4.68
C ALA A 53 3.07 18.06 3.97
N GLU A 54 1.91 18.53 4.46
CA GLU A 54 0.62 18.34 3.81
C GLU A 54 0.55 19.08 2.46
N ALA A 55 1.15 20.27 2.35
CA ALA A 55 1.27 21.00 1.09
C ALA A 55 2.16 20.27 0.08
N PHE A 56 3.32 19.77 0.53
CA PHE A 56 4.22 18.96 -0.29
C PHE A 56 3.53 17.68 -0.77
N LEU A 57 2.88 16.94 0.14
CA LEU A 57 2.13 15.72 -0.18
C LEU A 57 1.08 15.94 -1.24
N ARG A 58 0.28 16.99 -1.08
CA ARG A 58 -0.76 17.32 -2.04
C ARG A 58 -0.13 17.51 -3.42
N ARG A 59 0.94 18.32 -3.52
CA ARG A 59 1.60 18.56 -4.81
C ARG A 59 2.24 17.30 -5.39
N GLN A 60 2.93 16.51 -4.56
CA GLN A 60 3.56 15.26 -4.95
C GLN A 60 2.53 14.25 -5.45
N ASN A 61 1.43 14.05 -4.72
CA ASN A 61 0.36 13.11 -5.08
C ASN A 61 -0.33 13.53 -6.38
N TYR A 62 -0.56 14.82 -6.62
CA TYR A 62 -1.08 15.29 -7.91
C TYR A 62 -0.16 14.89 -9.07
N THR A 63 1.15 15.06 -8.92
CA THR A 63 2.13 14.67 -9.95
C THR A 63 2.17 13.15 -10.13
N ILE A 64 2.19 12.38 -9.03
CA ILE A 64 2.19 10.92 -9.07
C ILE A 64 0.94 10.41 -9.79
N VAL A 65 -0.25 10.87 -9.39
CA VAL A 65 -1.51 10.46 -10.03
C VAL A 65 -1.51 10.79 -11.52
N SER A 66 -1.02 11.98 -11.90
CA SER A 66 -0.90 12.36 -13.30
C SER A 66 0.04 11.42 -14.08
N LEU A 67 1.24 11.14 -13.55
CA LEU A 67 2.22 10.28 -14.22
C LEU A 67 1.76 8.81 -14.25
N SER A 68 1.19 8.30 -13.16
CA SER A 68 0.63 6.95 -13.10
C SER A 68 -0.54 6.80 -14.06
N SER A 69 -1.40 7.82 -14.23
CA SER A 69 -2.49 7.77 -15.22
C SER A 69 -1.97 7.70 -16.66
N LEU A 70 -0.92 8.46 -16.99
CA LEU A 70 -0.26 8.41 -18.29
C LEU A 70 0.38 7.03 -18.52
N LEU A 71 1.06 6.50 -17.51
CA LEU A 71 1.70 5.18 -17.58
C LEU A 71 0.67 4.05 -17.70
N ALA A 72 -0.48 4.15 -17.02
CA ALA A 72 -1.58 3.19 -17.17
C ALA A 72 -2.09 3.15 -18.62
N VAL A 73 -2.30 4.30 -19.25
CA VAL A 73 -2.68 4.38 -20.68
C VAL A 73 -1.58 3.77 -21.56
N ALA A 74 -0.31 4.08 -21.29
CA ALA A 74 0.82 3.53 -22.05
C ALA A 74 0.91 1.99 -21.92
N ILE A 75 0.73 1.44 -20.71
CA ILE A 75 0.70 -0.01 -20.47
C ILE A 75 -0.46 -0.65 -21.24
N PHE A 76 -1.65 -0.05 -21.20
CA PHE A 76 -2.81 -0.55 -21.93
C PHE A 76 -2.55 -0.61 -23.43
N VAL A 77 -2.11 0.51 -24.02
CA VAL A 77 -1.81 0.60 -25.45
C VAL A 77 -0.71 -0.38 -25.85
N LEU A 78 0.33 -0.51 -25.03
CA LEU A 78 1.45 -1.42 -25.28
C LEU A 78 0.98 -2.87 -25.34
N TYR A 79 0.19 -3.33 -24.36
CA TYR A 79 -0.30 -4.71 -24.32
C TYR A 79 -1.41 -4.99 -25.32
N ALA A 80 -2.25 -4.00 -25.64
CA ALA A 80 -3.38 -4.17 -26.56
C ALA A 80 -2.95 -4.17 -28.03
N PHE A 81 -2.00 -3.30 -28.41
CA PHE A 81 -1.72 -3.01 -29.82
C PHE A 81 -0.26 -3.22 -30.24
N VAL A 82 0.71 -3.04 -29.33
CA VAL A 82 2.14 -3.04 -29.68
C VAL A 82 2.78 -4.41 -29.47
N ARG A 83 2.48 -5.05 -28.34
CA ARG A 83 3.03 -6.35 -27.96
C ARG A 83 2.41 -7.45 -28.82
N LYS A 84 3.24 -8.16 -29.58
CA LYS A 84 2.79 -9.35 -30.31
C LYS A 84 2.38 -10.44 -29.33
N PRO A 85 1.27 -11.15 -29.58
CA PRO A 85 0.87 -12.29 -28.75
C PRO A 85 1.97 -13.34 -28.75
N ASN A 86 2.31 -13.85 -27.57
CA ASN A 86 3.22 -14.99 -27.43
C ASN A 86 2.41 -16.26 -27.16
N GLU A 87 2.90 -17.42 -27.60
CA GLU A 87 2.26 -18.73 -27.34
C GLU A 87 2.11 -19.04 -25.84
N HIS A 88 2.95 -18.43 -25.01
CA HIS A 88 2.92 -18.58 -23.57
C HIS A 88 1.87 -17.69 -22.88
N ASP A 89 1.22 -16.78 -23.60
CA ASP A 89 0.23 -15.88 -23.00
C ASP A 89 -1.00 -16.67 -22.51
N PRO A 90 -1.57 -16.31 -21.33
CA PRO A 90 -2.77 -16.95 -20.80
C PRO A 90 -4.06 -16.54 -21.51
N ALA A 91 -4.05 -15.41 -22.20
CA ALA A 91 -5.23 -14.81 -22.80
C ALA A 91 -4.86 -13.95 -24.01
N GLY A 92 -5.87 -13.53 -24.79
CA GLY A 92 -5.66 -12.62 -25.91
C GLY A 92 -5.13 -11.24 -25.47
N PRO A 93 -4.58 -10.44 -26.43
CA PRO A 93 -3.93 -9.16 -26.14
C PRO A 93 -4.78 -8.18 -25.32
N MET A 94 -6.07 -8.07 -25.64
CA MET A 94 -7.00 -7.17 -24.94
C MET A 94 -7.19 -7.57 -23.47
N VAL A 95 -7.31 -8.86 -23.17
CA VAL A 95 -7.47 -9.33 -21.79
C VAL A 95 -6.20 -9.08 -20.99
N MET A 96 -5.04 -9.37 -21.59
CA MET A 96 -3.75 -9.07 -20.97
C MET A 96 -3.60 -7.58 -20.68
N ALA A 97 -3.94 -6.71 -21.63
CA ALA A 97 -3.90 -5.26 -21.46
C ALA A 97 -4.78 -4.80 -20.30
N VAL A 98 -6.03 -5.29 -20.24
CA VAL A 98 -6.97 -4.95 -19.16
C VAL A 98 -6.46 -5.45 -17.82
N CYS A 99 -6.07 -6.72 -17.71
CA CYS A 99 -5.64 -7.31 -16.44
C CYS A 99 -4.35 -6.65 -15.90
N THR A 100 -3.35 -6.43 -16.76
CA THR A 100 -2.08 -5.81 -16.34
C THR A 100 -2.27 -4.34 -15.98
N THR A 101 -3.05 -3.59 -16.77
CA THR A 101 -3.34 -2.18 -16.47
C THR A 101 -4.19 -2.02 -15.21
N ALA A 102 -5.23 -2.84 -15.03
CA ALA A 102 -6.05 -2.83 -13.82
C ALA A 102 -5.21 -3.20 -12.58
N SER A 103 -4.30 -4.17 -12.72
CA SER A 103 -3.38 -4.55 -11.64
C SER A 103 -2.44 -3.41 -11.29
N PHE A 104 -1.89 -2.69 -12.29
CA PHE A 104 -1.09 -1.48 -12.09
C PHE A 104 -1.87 -0.37 -11.36
N VAL A 105 -3.11 -0.09 -11.78
CA VAL A 105 -3.93 0.92 -11.11
C VAL A 105 -4.21 0.51 -9.66
N ALA A 106 -4.50 -0.77 -9.40
CA ALA A 106 -4.69 -1.27 -8.04
C ALA A 106 -3.42 -1.12 -7.18
N GLY A 107 -2.24 -1.46 -7.73
CA GLY A 107 -0.94 -1.26 -7.07
C GLY A 107 -0.69 0.21 -6.72
N ALA A 108 -0.87 1.10 -7.70
CA ALA A 108 -0.66 2.53 -7.54
C ALA A 108 -1.59 3.14 -6.47
N LEU A 109 -2.85 2.70 -6.42
CA LEU A 109 -3.79 3.12 -5.38
C LEU A 109 -3.37 2.62 -3.99
N CYS A 110 -3.01 1.33 -3.87
CA CYS A 110 -2.52 0.76 -2.63
C CYS A 110 -1.24 1.47 -2.13
N SER A 111 -0.31 1.76 -3.02
CA SER A 111 0.93 2.49 -2.75
C SER A 111 0.64 3.93 -2.28
N LEU A 112 -0.24 4.64 -2.98
CA LEU A 112 -0.65 6.00 -2.63
C LEU A 112 -1.29 6.06 -1.23
N ILE A 113 -2.18 5.12 -0.91
CA ILE A 113 -2.84 5.03 0.39
C ILE A 113 -1.81 4.75 1.49
N ALA A 114 -0.94 3.76 1.30
CA ALA A 114 0.08 3.40 2.29
C ALA A 114 1.06 4.56 2.54
N GLY A 115 1.50 5.24 1.48
CA GLY A 115 2.38 6.41 1.56
C GLY A 115 1.73 7.59 2.28
N TYR A 116 0.48 7.89 1.95
CA TYR A 116 -0.26 9.00 2.60
C TYR A 116 -0.48 8.74 4.09
N ILE A 117 -0.95 7.54 4.45
CA ILE A 117 -1.16 7.16 5.86
C ILE A 117 0.17 7.17 6.61
N GLY A 118 1.22 6.59 6.03
CA GLY A 118 2.55 6.55 6.64
C GLY A 118 3.05 7.95 7.01
N MET A 119 2.99 8.89 6.08
CA MET A 119 3.41 10.26 6.37
C MET A 119 2.50 10.98 7.37
N TRP A 120 1.18 10.81 7.23
CA TRP A 120 0.21 11.41 8.14
C TRP A 120 0.47 11.02 9.61
N VAL A 121 0.83 9.75 9.83
CA VAL A 121 1.18 9.20 11.14
C VAL A 121 2.57 9.68 11.58
N SER A 122 3.58 9.64 10.71
CA SER A 122 4.95 10.05 11.06
C SER A 122 5.02 11.49 11.54
N ILE A 123 4.39 12.45 10.84
CA ILE A 123 4.38 13.86 11.25
C ILE A 123 3.79 14.02 12.65
N ARG A 124 2.66 13.35 12.91
CA ARG A 124 1.97 13.39 14.22
C ARG A 124 2.73 12.65 15.31
N THR A 125 3.54 11.66 14.96
CA THR A 125 4.39 10.91 15.89
C THR A 125 5.57 11.77 16.35
N ASN A 126 6.16 12.58 15.48
CA ASN A 126 7.35 13.37 15.78
C ASN A 126 7.19 14.28 17.02
N ILE A 127 6.10 15.05 17.10
CA ILE A 127 5.83 15.92 18.25
C ILE A 127 5.58 15.12 19.54
N ARG A 128 4.95 13.96 19.45
CA ARG A 128 4.66 13.09 20.60
C ARG A 128 5.93 12.43 21.14
N THR A 129 6.81 12.00 20.24
CA THR A 129 8.15 11.53 20.58
C THR A 129 8.95 12.63 21.28
N ALA A 130 8.94 13.84 20.73
CA ALA A 130 9.63 14.97 21.34
C ALA A 130 9.05 15.32 22.73
N SER A 131 7.72 15.28 22.90
CA SER A 131 7.10 15.55 24.21
C SER A 131 7.52 14.49 25.23
N ALA A 132 7.46 13.20 24.85
CA ALA A 132 7.86 12.11 25.73
C ALA A 132 9.36 12.13 26.08
N ALA A 133 10.22 12.66 25.20
CA ALA A 133 11.66 12.76 25.47
C ALA A 133 11.98 13.70 26.64
N ARG A 134 11.08 14.62 26.99
CA ARG A 134 11.20 15.49 28.17
C ARG A 134 11.11 14.74 29.50
N SER A 135 10.45 13.57 29.52
CA SER A 135 10.22 12.79 30.74
C SER A 135 10.91 11.44 30.72
N SER A 136 10.98 10.75 29.57
CA SER A 136 11.61 9.44 29.46
C SER A 136 12.04 9.13 28.04
N LEU A 137 13.35 8.89 27.87
CA LEU A 137 13.90 8.42 26.60
C LEU A 137 13.31 7.07 26.17
N ASN A 138 13.06 6.15 27.11
CA ASN A 138 12.45 4.85 26.80
C ASN A 138 11.04 5.03 26.23
N ASN A 139 10.24 5.93 26.81
CA ASN A 139 8.90 6.22 26.31
C ASN A 139 8.95 6.90 24.93
N ALA A 140 9.86 7.85 24.73
CA ALA A 140 10.06 8.50 23.43
C ALA A 140 10.42 7.48 22.34
N LEU A 141 11.36 6.57 22.62
CA LEU A 141 11.75 5.52 21.70
C LEU A 141 10.57 4.58 21.36
N ARG A 142 9.76 4.20 22.36
CA ARG A 142 8.56 3.39 22.12
C ARG A 142 7.56 4.08 21.21
N ILE A 143 7.34 5.38 21.38
CA ILE A 143 6.43 6.15 20.51
C ILE A 143 6.98 6.23 19.09
N ALA A 144 8.27 6.55 18.94
CA ALA A 144 8.92 6.62 17.64
C ALA A 144 8.86 5.28 16.87
N LEU A 145 9.22 4.18 17.53
CA LEU A 145 9.18 2.85 16.92
C LEU A 145 7.76 2.42 16.57
N ARG A 146 6.78 2.68 17.43
CA ARG A 146 5.37 2.34 17.17
C ARG A 146 4.78 3.17 16.04
N GLY A 147 5.07 4.47 15.98
CA GLY A 147 4.63 5.31 14.87
C GLY A 147 5.28 4.89 13.54
N GLY A 148 6.57 4.51 13.55
CA GLY A 148 7.25 3.97 12.37
C GLY A 148 6.71 2.59 11.92
N ALA A 149 6.36 1.73 12.88
CA ALA A 149 5.81 0.40 12.59
C ALA A 149 4.50 0.45 11.81
N VAL A 150 3.68 1.50 11.99
CA VAL A 150 2.43 1.68 11.24
C VAL A 150 2.68 1.70 9.73
N ALA A 151 3.66 2.49 9.27
CA ALA A 151 3.96 2.58 7.84
C ALA A 151 4.39 1.22 7.26
N GLY A 152 5.25 0.49 7.98
CA GLY A 152 5.69 -0.85 7.57
C GLY A 152 4.53 -1.86 7.50
N LEU A 153 3.65 -1.87 8.51
CA LEU A 153 2.49 -2.77 8.53
C LEU A 153 1.52 -2.48 7.40
N PHE A 154 1.25 -1.20 7.10
CA PHE A 154 0.38 -0.81 5.97
C PHE A 154 0.96 -1.27 4.63
N VAL A 155 2.26 -1.03 4.37
CA VAL A 155 2.90 -1.43 3.12
C VAL A 155 2.85 -2.95 2.93
N CYS A 156 3.24 -3.71 3.96
CA CYS A 156 3.21 -5.18 3.91
C CYS A 156 1.79 -5.72 3.71
N ALA A 157 0.81 -5.21 4.47
CA ALA A 157 -0.56 -5.68 4.39
C ALA A 157 -1.23 -5.34 3.07
N MET A 158 -1.05 -4.11 2.57
CA MET A 158 -1.59 -3.71 1.26
C MET A 158 -0.99 -4.55 0.13
N SER A 159 0.32 -4.82 0.16
CA SER A 159 0.97 -5.70 -0.82
C SER A 159 0.36 -7.10 -0.86
N LEU A 160 0.20 -7.74 0.31
CA LEU A 160 -0.37 -9.08 0.42
C LEU A 160 -1.86 -9.14 0.02
N ILE A 161 -2.66 -8.15 0.44
CA ILE A 161 -4.08 -8.04 0.09
C ILE A 161 -4.24 -7.82 -1.41
N GLY A 162 -3.45 -6.93 -2.02
CA GLY A 162 -3.54 -6.61 -3.43
C GLY A 162 -3.11 -7.78 -4.32
N VAL A 163 -1.92 -8.34 -4.09
CA VAL A 163 -1.42 -9.50 -4.86
C VAL A 163 -2.33 -10.71 -4.64
N GLY A 164 -2.66 -11.03 -3.38
CA GLY A 164 -3.52 -12.17 -3.06
C GLY A 164 -4.92 -12.01 -3.64
N GLY A 165 -5.53 -10.83 -3.51
CA GLY A 165 -6.84 -10.51 -4.03
C GLY A 165 -6.91 -10.61 -5.55
N LEU A 166 -5.96 -10.01 -6.27
CA LEU A 166 -5.87 -10.09 -7.73
C LEU A 166 -5.63 -11.53 -8.20
N PHE A 167 -4.76 -12.26 -7.49
CA PHE A 167 -4.48 -13.67 -7.79
C PHE A 167 -5.75 -14.52 -7.69
N MET A 168 -6.49 -14.37 -6.58
CA MET A 168 -7.73 -15.14 -6.37
C MET A 168 -8.82 -14.73 -7.35
N LEU A 169 -8.94 -13.44 -7.67
CA LEU A 169 -9.89 -12.94 -8.67
C LEU A 169 -9.67 -13.61 -10.03
N LEU A 170 -8.44 -13.62 -10.54
CA LEU A 170 -8.14 -14.27 -11.83
C LEU A 170 -8.29 -15.79 -11.77
N LYS A 171 -8.03 -16.42 -10.62
CA LYS A 171 -8.30 -17.84 -10.43
C LYS A 171 -9.81 -18.14 -10.52
N ILE A 172 -10.67 -17.32 -9.92
CA ILE A 172 -12.13 -17.47 -9.98
C ILE A 172 -12.63 -17.30 -11.42
N LEU A 173 -12.00 -16.42 -12.19
CA LEU A 173 -12.27 -16.22 -13.61
C LEU A 173 -11.79 -17.38 -14.51
N GLY A 174 -11.13 -18.40 -13.95
CA GLY A 174 -10.78 -19.63 -14.66
C GLY A 174 -9.40 -19.63 -15.32
N TYR A 175 -8.53 -18.66 -15.03
CA TYR A 175 -7.18 -18.61 -15.61
C TYR A 175 -6.23 -19.64 -14.96
N PRO A 176 -5.29 -20.22 -15.72
CA PRO A 176 -4.38 -21.25 -15.23
C PRO A 176 -3.38 -20.68 -14.22
N PHE A 177 -3.22 -21.37 -13.09
CA PHE A 177 -2.42 -20.95 -11.93
C PHE A 177 -1.02 -20.45 -12.29
N ALA A 178 -0.29 -21.22 -13.11
CA ALA A 178 1.09 -20.90 -13.49
C ALA A 178 1.23 -19.60 -14.31
N LYS A 179 0.15 -19.12 -14.92
CA LYS A 179 0.16 -17.93 -15.77
C LYS A 179 -0.41 -16.67 -15.12
N ILE A 180 -1.14 -16.81 -13.99
CA ILE A 180 -1.72 -15.68 -13.25
C ILE A 180 -0.67 -14.60 -12.89
N PRO A 181 0.55 -14.94 -12.42
CA PRO A 181 1.57 -13.93 -12.09
C PRO A 181 1.90 -12.98 -13.25
N PHE A 182 1.88 -13.46 -14.50
CA PHE A 182 2.14 -12.62 -15.67
C PHE A 182 1.02 -11.62 -15.95
N MET A 183 -0.21 -11.92 -15.52
CA MET A 183 -1.36 -11.03 -15.71
C MET A 183 -1.40 -9.91 -14.66
N ILE A 184 -0.92 -10.20 -13.45
CA ILE A 184 -0.95 -9.27 -12.31
C ILE A 184 0.37 -8.53 -12.07
N VAL A 185 1.37 -8.76 -12.92
CA VAL A 185 2.70 -8.13 -12.81
C VAL A 185 2.63 -6.60 -12.71
N GLY A 186 1.62 -6.00 -13.35
CA GLY A 186 1.35 -4.56 -13.25
C GLY A 186 1.22 -4.06 -11.82
N TYR A 187 0.71 -4.88 -10.88
CA TYR A 187 0.57 -4.51 -9.48
C TYR A 187 1.90 -4.12 -8.82
N GLY A 188 3.00 -4.80 -9.16
CA GLY A 188 4.31 -4.46 -8.62
C GLY A 188 4.92 -3.20 -9.23
N PHE A 189 4.43 -2.78 -10.40
CA PHE A 189 4.90 -1.57 -11.08
C PHE A 189 4.11 -0.31 -10.70
N GLY A 190 2.88 -0.48 -10.19
CA GLY A 190 2.03 0.63 -9.72
C GLY A 190 2.29 0.94 -8.26
#